data_AF-X0UJW5-F1
#
_entry.id   AF-X0UJW5-F1
#
_cell.length_a   1.000
_cell.length_b   1.000
_cell.length_c   1.000
_cell.angle_alpha   90.00
_cell.angle_beta   90.00
_cell.angle_gamma   90.00
#
_symmetry.space_group_name_H-M   'P 1'
#
loop_
_entity.id
_entity.type
_entity.pdbx_description
1 polymer ?
#
loop_
_entity_poly.entity_id
_entity_poly.type
_entity_poly.pdbx_seq_one_letter_code
_entity_poly.pdbx_strand_id
1 'polypeptide(L)'
;MKQWGNCYAMYADVWEGSTPAGWLANTTLATPMDYAKCYWMEALRPYYGNEHDLRLCAMATKPGTRLRLGQHGGNGTFIAWGIFGDPDQLDRIGEPSNWNYAVIGDYGSTGNNGWIADPPPNVTPDDLGQDHPVAWNWRNFNISGAGQVPMHGGNQWIDAWPMVTDDIPLFEGESSDSYGGYTHMVRI
;
A
#
# COMPACT_ATOMS: atom_id res chain seq x y z
N MET A 1 -12.04 -6.51 -7.03
CA MET A 1 -10.66 -7.05 -7.12
C MET A 1 -10.17 -7.36 -8.54
N LYS A 2 -10.98 -7.88 -9.48
CA LYS A 2 -10.52 -8.09 -10.89
C LYS A 2 -10.00 -6.81 -11.58
N GLN A 3 -10.47 -5.63 -11.16
CA GLN A 3 -10.01 -4.34 -11.67
C GLN A 3 -8.53 -4.08 -11.38
N TRP A 4 -8.03 -4.42 -10.17
CA TRP A 4 -6.61 -4.27 -9.83
C TRP A 4 -5.71 -5.17 -10.67
N GLY A 5 -6.13 -6.42 -10.92
CA GLY A 5 -5.41 -7.32 -11.82
C GLY A 5 -5.23 -6.74 -13.22
N ASN A 6 -6.24 -6.05 -13.77
CA ASN A 6 -6.13 -5.37 -15.06
C ASN A 6 -5.16 -4.18 -15.01
N CYS A 7 -5.20 -3.38 -13.92
CA CYS A 7 -4.28 -2.25 -13.76
C CYS A 7 -2.82 -2.73 -13.74
N TYR A 8 -2.56 -3.80 -12.98
CA TYR A 8 -1.24 -4.42 -12.93
C TYR A 8 -0.84 -5.09 -14.24
N ALA A 9 -1.75 -5.74 -14.95
CA ALA A 9 -1.44 -6.31 -16.27
C ALA A 9 -1.05 -5.22 -17.27
N MET A 10 -1.77 -4.10 -17.33
CA MET A 10 -1.42 -2.98 -18.20
C MET A 10 -0.09 -2.33 -17.79
N TYR A 11 0.20 -2.25 -16.49
CA TYR A 11 1.51 -1.82 -16.00
C TYR A 11 2.60 -2.78 -16.48
N ALA A 12 2.43 -4.07 -16.24
CA ALA A 12 3.36 -5.13 -16.62
C ALA A 12 3.65 -5.12 -18.13
N ASP A 13 2.64 -4.90 -18.97
CA ASP A 13 2.80 -4.84 -20.43
C ASP A 13 3.72 -3.69 -20.87
N VAL A 14 3.70 -2.56 -20.16
CA VAL A 14 4.57 -1.40 -20.44
C VAL A 14 5.97 -1.60 -19.85
N TRP A 15 6.07 -2.28 -18.71
CA TRP A 15 7.29 -2.41 -17.93
C TRP A 15 7.90 -3.82 -17.98
N GLU A 16 7.72 -4.54 -19.09
CA GLU A 16 8.33 -5.86 -19.36
C GLU A 16 8.10 -6.90 -18.24
N GLY A 17 6.93 -6.83 -17.60
CA GLY A 17 6.54 -7.71 -16.51
C GLY A 17 7.01 -7.28 -15.12
N SER A 18 7.78 -6.18 -15.00
CA SER A 18 8.23 -5.66 -13.70
C SER A 18 7.07 -5.15 -12.86
N THR A 19 7.26 -5.22 -11.55
CA THR A 19 6.38 -4.64 -10.55
C THR A 19 6.76 -3.17 -10.28
N PRO A 20 5.87 -2.35 -9.68
CA PRO A 20 6.27 -1.03 -9.19
C PRO A 20 7.47 -1.10 -8.25
N ALA A 21 8.25 -0.02 -8.16
CA ALA A 21 9.48 0.00 -7.35
C ALA A 21 9.24 -0.11 -5.83
N GLY A 22 8.00 0.10 -5.37
CA GLY A 22 7.64 0.08 -3.96
C GLY A 22 7.89 1.42 -3.27
N TRP A 23 7.77 1.43 -1.94
CA TRP A 23 8.06 2.61 -1.14
C TRP A 23 9.58 2.86 -1.08
N LEU A 24 10.02 4.09 -1.37
CA LEU A 24 11.43 4.51 -1.30
C LEU A 24 11.51 5.69 -0.32
N ALA A 25 11.73 5.39 0.95
CA ALA A 25 11.66 6.30 2.09
C ALA A 25 12.87 7.24 2.21
N ASN A 26 14.07 6.75 1.88
CA ASN A 26 15.33 7.37 2.32
C ASN A 26 16.45 7.41 1.27
N THR A 27 16.15 7.15 -0.01
CA THR A 27 17.22 7.13 -1.00
C THR A 27 17.66 8.54 -1.40
N THR A 28 18.97 8.74 -1.55
CA THR A 28 19.56 9.91 -2.25
C THR A 28 19.56 9.74 -3.78
N LEU A 29 18.84 8.74 -4.29
CA LEU A 29 18.84 8.33 -5.69
C LEU A 29 17.84 9.18 -6.48
N ALA A 30 18.32 10.30 -7.03
CA ALA A 30 17.76 11.08 -8.15
C ALA A 30 16.31 11.62 -8.04
N THR A 31 16.22 12.93 -7.80
CA THR A 31 15.11 13.88 -8.00
C THR A 31 13.72 13.58 -7.37
N PRO A 32 13.14 14.51 -6.59
CA PRO A 32 11.81 14.39 -5.93
C PRO A 32 10.63 13.98 -6.82
N MET A 33 10.77 14.06 -8.15
CA MET A 33 9.71 13.82 -9.13
C MET A 33 9.57 12.34 -9.56
N ASP A 34 10.51 11.48 -9.20
CA ASP A 34 10.43 10.03 -9.46
C ASP A 34 9.90 9.24 -8.25
N TYR A 35 10.08 9.74 -7.02
CA TYR A 35 9.64 9.12 -5.77
C TYR A 35 8.13 8.93 -5.65
N ALA A 36 7.37 9.94 -6.08
CA ALA A 36 5.92 9.85 -6.09
C ALA A 36 5.46 8.71 -7.00
N LYS A 37 6.15 8.42 -8.12
CA LYS A 37 5.72 7.42 -9.11
C LYS A 37 6.05 5.97 -8.74
N CYS A 38 6.79 5.73 -7.67
CA CYS A 38 7.25 4.40 -7.28
C CYS A 38 6.22 3.62 -6.45
N TYR A 39 5.38 4.36 -5.70
CA TYR A 39 4.35 3.76 -4.87
C TYR A 39 3.13 3.33 -5.69
N TRP A 40 2.49 2.22 -5.31
CA TRP A 40 1.50 1.55 -6.17
C TRP A 40 0.34 2.46 -6.59
N MET A 41 -0.10 3.37 -5.70
CA MET A 41 -1.18 4.31 -6.01
C MET A 41 -0.82 5.21 -7.18
N GLU A 42 0.36 5.80 -7.18
CA GLU A 42 0.81 6.70 -8.25
C GLU A 42 1.27 5.93 -9.49
N ALA A 43 2.00 4.83 -9.31
CA ALA A 43 2.46 3.98 -10.40
C ALA A 43 1.28 3.46 -11.24
N LEU A 44 0.17 3.11 -10.58
CA LEU A 44 -1.01 2.58 -11.24
C LEU A 44 -2.04 3.64 -11.61
N ARG A 45 -1.87 4.90 -11.17
CA ARG A 45 -2.80 6.01 -11.40
C ARG A 45 -3.20 6.20 -12.85
N PRO A 46 -2.29 6.13 -13.84
CA PRO A 46 -2.66 6.25 -15.25
C PRO A 46 -3.59 5.12 -15.74
N TYR A 47 -3.56 3.96 -15.08
CA TYR A 47 -4.25 2.75 -15.51
C TYR A 47 -5.64 2.61 -14.88
N TYR A 48 -5.82 3.15 -13.67
CA TYR A 48 -7.13 3.22 -13.03
C TYR A 48 -7.84 4.57 -13.26
N GLY A 49 -7.21 5.51 -13.98
CA GLY A 49 -7.84 6.73 -14.48
C GLY A 49 -8.22 7.75 -13.41
N ASN A 50 -7.54 7.77 -12.26
CA ASN A 50 -7.93 8.56 -11.08
C ASN A 50 -9.29 8.18 -10.46
N GLU A 51 -9.87 7.03 -10.83
CA GLU A 51 -11.10 6.53 -10.19
C GLU A 51 -10.81 6.04 -8.77
N HIS A 52 -10.88 6.96 -7.80
CA HIS A 52 -10.53 6.73 -6.40
C HIS A 52 -11.34 5.58 -5.75
N ASP A 53 -12.57 5.35 -6.22
CA ASP A 53 -13.47 4.29 -5.76
C ASP A 53 -12.88 2.89 -5.96
N LEU A 54 -11.96 2.70 -6.90
CA LEU A 54 -11.29 1.41 -7.10
C LEU A 54 -10.46 0.98 -5.89
N ARG A 55 -10.01 1.93 -5.07
CA ARG A 55 -9.27 1.66 -3.83
C ARG A 55 -10.18 1.30 -2.67
N LEU A 56 -11.49 1.42 -2.83
CA LEU A 56 -12.47 1.04 -1.83
C LEU A 56 -12.99 -0.37 -2.06
N CYS A 57 -13.06 -1.15 -0.98
CA CYS A 57 -14.01 -2.25 -0.88
C CYS A 57 -15.43 -1.67 -0.91
N ALA A 58 -16.35 -2.30 -1.65
CA ALA A 58 -17.74 -1.88 -1.74
C ALA A 58 -18.47 -1.81 -0.38
N MET A 59 -17.96 -2.53 0.62
CA MET A 59 -18.50 -2.54 1.97
C MET A 59 -17.92 -1.42 2.85
N ALA A 60 -16.86 -0.74 2.43
CA ALA A 60 -16.22 0.31 3.23
C ALA A 60 -17.12 1.54 3.30
N THR A 61 -17.79 1.72 4.44
CA THR A 61 -18.86 2.72 4.59
C THR A 61 -18.40 4.03 5.20
N LYS A 62 -17.19 4.07 5.80
CA LYS A 62 -16.69 5.24 6.55
C LYS A 62 -15.16 5.35 6.49
N PRO A 63 -14.59 6.56 6.35
CA PRO A 63 -13.16 6.76 6.54
C PRO A 63 -12.78 6.61 8.02
N GLY A 64 -11.61 6.04 8.28
CA GLY A 64 -11.00 5.98 9.60
C GLY A 64 -10.75 7.39 10.13
N THR A 65 -11.27 7.70 11.31
CA THR A 65 -11.26 9.04 11.90
C THR A 65 -10.02 9.34 12.75
N ARG A 66 -8.91 8.59 12.56
CA ARG A 66 -7.64 8.81 13.26
C ARG A 66 -6.48 8.08 12.58
N LEU A 67 -5.48 8.81 12.10
CA LEU A 67 -4.17 8.30 11.67
C LEU A 67 -3.06 9.12 12.34
N ARG A 68 -2.99 9.15 13.68
CA ARG A 68 -1.98 9.98 14.37
C ARG A 68 -1.04 9.09 15.18
N LEU A 69 0.26 9.17 14.88
CA LEU A 69 1.38 8.80 15.76
C LEU A 69 1.20 7.44 16.47
N GLY A 70 0.96 6.37 15.72
CA GLY A 70 0.79 5.04 16.31
C GLY A 70 -0.51 4.86 17.11
N GLN A 71 -1.56 5.63 16.81
CA GLN A 71 -2.93 5.33 17.24
C GLN A 71 -3.85 5.31 16.02
N HIS A 72 -4.18 4.08 15.66
CA HIS A 72 -4.63 3.61 14.37
C HIS A 72 -6.10 3.89 14.09
N GLY A 73 -6.41 3.96 12.79
CA GLY A 73 -7.77 3.83 12.29
C GLY A 73 -8.20 2.40 12.49
N GLY A 74 -8.72 2.08 13.67
CA GLY A 74 -9.37 0.81 13.98
C GLY A 74 -10.64 1.11 14.77
N ASN A 75 -11.79 0.81 14.18
CA ASN A 75 -13.01 0.43 14.91
C ASN A 75 -14.05 -0.17 13.95
N GLY A 76 -13.60 -0.93 12.95
CA GLY A 76 -14.54 -1.64 12.07
C GLY A 76 -13.90 -2.36 10.91
N THR A 77 -14.48 -3.51 10.57
CA THR A 77 -14.13 -4.40 9.44
C THR A 77 -14.18 -3.73 8.07
N PHE A 78 -14.88 -2.59 7.98
CA PHE A 78 -15.20 -1.92 6.72
C PHE A 78 -14.88 -0.43 6.77
N ILE A 79 -13.63 -0.12 7.11
CA ILE A 79 -13.11 1.24 7.19
C ILE A 79 -12.14 1.54 6.05
N ALA A 80 -12.09 2.79 5.61
CA ALA A 80 -11.03 3.29 4.74
C ALA A 80 -9.86 3.83 5.59
N TRP A 81 -8.62 3.62 5.15
CA TRP A 81 -7.37 3.97 5.85
C TRP A 81 -7.09 5.48 5.96
N GLY A 82 -8.11 6.35 5.85
CA GLY A 82 -8.01 7.81 6.02
C GLY A 82 -7.82 8.60 4.70
N ILE A 83 -7.74 9.94 4.78
CA ILE A 83 -7.61 10.84 3.61
C ILE A 83 -6.21 11.49 3.65
N PHE A 84 -5.38 11.27 2.64
CA PHE A 84 -4.03 11.84 2.61
C PHE A 84 -4.02 13.35 2.54
N GLY A 85 -3.16 13.96 3.37
CA GLY A 85 -2.67 15.32 3.19
C GLY A 85 -3.70 16.44 3.29
N ASP A 86 -4.81 16.21 3.99
CA ASP A 86 -5.76 17.26 4.33
C ASP A 86 -5.10 18.26 5.32
N PRO A 87 -4.80 19.50 4.89
CA PRO A 87 -4.10 20.50 5.71
C PRO A 87 -4.96 20.99 6.89
N ASP A 88 -6.29 20.84 6.81
CA ASP A 88 -7.24 21.21 7.86
C ASP A 88 -7.53 20.03 8.81
N GLN A 89 -7.05 18.81 8.50
CA GLN A 89 -7.29 17.59 9.27
C GLN A 89 -6.01 16.87 9.70
N LEU A 90 -4.88 17.59 9.81
CA LEU A 90 -3.58 17.10 10.32
C LEU A 90 -3.66 16.34 11.67
N ASP A 91 -4.77 16.47 12.39
CA ASP A 91 -5.03 15.80 13.67
C ASP A 91 -6.19 14.79 13.65
N ARG A 92 -6.85 14.55 12.50
CA ARG A 92 -8.18 13.91 12.49
C ARG A 92 -8.44 12.85 11.42
N ILE A 93 -7.91 12.87 10.21
CA ILE A 93 -8.31 11.89 9.17
C ILE A 93 -7.20 11.71 8.13
N GLY A 94 -6.06 11.11 8.44
CA GLY A 94 -5.00 10.99 7.41
C GLY A 94 -3.57 11.05 7.90
N GLU A 95 -2.64 10.60 7.05
CA GLU A 95 -1.22 10.95 7.18
C GLU A 95 -1.02 12.44 6.87
N PRO A 96 -0.03 13.09 7.49
CA PRO A 96 0.18 14.53 7.39
C PRO A 96 0.43 15.01 5.97
N SER A 97 0.09 16.28 5.70
CA SER A 97 0.19 16.96 4.39
C SER A 97 1.62 17.11 3.83
N ASN A 98 2.63 16.60 4.53
CA ASN A 98 4.02 16.58 4.08
C ASN A 98 4.44 15.22 3.47
N TRP A 99 3.50 14.28 3.31
CA TRP A 99 3.75 13.05 2.57
C TRP A 99 3.71 13.30 1.07
N ASN A 100 4.89 13.45 0.46
CA ASN A 100 5.06 13.67 -0.99
C ASN A 100 4.75 12.41 -1.85
N TYR A 101 4.27 11.34 -1.23
CA TYR A 101 4.12 10.00 -1.82
C TYR A 101 2.66 9.60 -2.07
N ALA A 102 1.71 10.47 -1.72
CA ALA A 102 0.29 10.34 -2.02
C ALA A 102 -0.26 11.69 -2.49
N VAL A 103 -1.29 11.67 -3.33
CA VAL A 103 -1.98 12.90 -3.73
C VAL A 103 -2.92 13.33 -2.61
N ILE A 104 -2.91 14.63 -2.29
CA ILE A 104 -3.85 15.21 -1.31
C ILE A 104 -5.28 14.82 -1.69
N GLY A 105 -6.02 14.28 -0.72
CA GLY A 105 -7.38 13.78 -0.92
C GLY A 105 -7.46 12.29 -1.25
N ASP A 106 -6.35 11.56 -1.38
CA ASP A 106 -6.38 10.12 -1.60
C ASP A 106 -6.92 9.34 -0.41
N TYR A 107 -7.77 8.35 -0.67
CA TYR A 107 -8.35 7.44 0.32
C TYR A 107 -8.58 6.05 -0.29
N GLY A 108 -8.77 5.05 0.57
CA GLY A 108 -9.06 3.67 0.16
C GLY A 108 -9.26 2.74 1.37
N SER A 109 -9.71 1.51 1.12
CA SER A 109 -9.87 0.43 2.12
C SER A 109 -9.27 -0.89 1.64
N THR A 110 -8.44 -0.78 0.59
CA THR A 110 -7.66 -1.87 0.04
C THR A 110 -6.20 -1.42 -0.01
N GLY A 111 -5.30 -2.38 0.05
CA GLY A 111 -3.87 -2.14 0.02
C GLY A 111 -3.12 -3.14 -0.84
N ASN A 112 -1.93 -2.73 -1.26
CA ASN A 112 -1.04 -3.57 -2.03
C ASN A 112 -0.34 -4.59 -1.12
N ASN A 113 -0.03 -5.76 -1.67
CA ASN A 113 0.91 -6.67 -1.06
C ASN A 113 2.33 -6.06 -1.14
N GLY A 114 2.89 -5.69 0.00
CA GLY A 114 4.18 -5.01 0.12
C GLY A 114 5.38 -5.86 -0.32
N TRP A 115 5.22 -7.17 -0.51
CA TRP A 115 6.22 -8.04 -1.14
C TRP A 115 6.37 -7.75 -2.64
N ILE A 116 5.41 -7.08 -3.27
CA ILE A 116 5.42 -6.71 -4.69
C ILE A 116 6.18 -5.41 -4.86
N ALA A 117 7.49 -5.52 -5.11
CA ALA A 117 8.35 -4.38 -5.33
C ALA A 117 9.55 -4.74 -6.22
N ASP A 118 9.85 -3.89 -7.21
CA ASP A 118 11.07 -3.95 -8.02
C ASP A 118 11.96 -2.72 -7.76
N PRO A 119 12.52 -2.59 -6.55
CA PRO A 119 13.26 -1.40 -6.20
C PRO A 119 14.62 -1.36 -6.94
N PRO A 120 15.19 -0.18 -7.23
CA PRO A 120 16.44 -0.05 -7.97
C PRO A 120 17.61 -0.87 -7.36
N PRO A 121 18.65 -1.19 -8.14
CA PRO A 121 19.84 -1.82 -7.57
C PRO A 121 20.48 -0.94 -6.49
N ASN A 122 21.04 -1.57 -5.46
CA ASN A 122 21.72 -0.94 -4.32
C ASN A 122 20.85 -0.20 -3.30
N VAL A 123 19.53 -0.39 -3.31
CA VAL A 123 18.68 -0.01 -2.16
C VAL A 123 18.80 -1.02 -1.02
N THR A 124 18.75 -0.50 0.20
CA THR A 124 18.73 -1.27 1.44
C THR A 124 17.28 -1.50 1.93
N PRO A 125 17.04 -2.45 2.86
CA PRO A 125 15.73 -2.57 3.50
C PRO A 125 15.26 -1.24 4.13
N ASP A 126 16.18 -0.51 4.79
CA ASP A 126 15.89 0.79 5.41
C ASP A 126 15.45 1.83 4.37
N ASP A 127 16.04 1.82 3.17
CA ASP A 127 15.63 2.68 2.07
C ASP A 127 14.20 2.42 1.61
N LEU A 128 13.71 1.19 1.81
CA LEU A 128 12.35 0.76 1.49
C LEU A 128 11.41 0.80 2.70
N GLY A 129 11.94 1.17 3.88
CA GLY A 129 11.30 0.99 5.17
C GLY A 129 10.71 -0.41 5.38
N GLN A 130 11.44 -1.41 4.92
CA GLN A 130 11.15 -2.83 5.06
C GLN A 130 12.02 -3.41 6.19
N ASP A 131 11.46 -4.35 6.95
CA ASP A 131 12.20 -5.10 7.98
C ASP A 131 12.78 -6.43 7.47
N HIS A 132 12.61 -6.70 6.17
CA HIS A 132 13.08 -7.91 5.49
C HIS A 132 14.15 -7.62 4.42
N PRO A 133 14.97 -8.63 4.03
CA PRO A 133 15.93 -8.46 2.95
C PRO A 133 15.28 -8.09 1.61
N VAL A 134 15.81 -7.08 0.91
CA VAL A 134 15.33 -6.61 -0.41
C VAL A 134 15.23 -7.74 -1.46
N ALA A 135 16.01 -8.80 -1.31
CA ALA A 135 15.99 -9.98 -2.18
C ALA A 135 14.70 -10.80 -2.06
N TRP A 136 13.86 -10.57 -1.04
CA TRP A 136 12.59 -11.27 -0.86
C TRP A 136 11.45 -10.65 -1.66
N ASN A 137 11.63 -9.44 -2.20
CA ASN A 137 10.60 -8.79 -3.00
C ASN A 137 10.41 -9.51 -4.35
N TRP A 138 9.15 -9.65 -4.76
CA TRP A 138 8.79 -10.11 -6.09
C TRP A 138 8.88 -8.94 -7.05
N ARG A 139 9.90 -9.02 -7.91
CA ARG A 139 10.28 -7.96 -8.86
C ARG A 139 9.55 -8.03 -10.19
N ASN A 140 8.96 -9.19 -10.49
CA ASN A 140 8.29 -9.45 -11.76
C ASN A 140 7.04 -10.29 -11.49
N PHE A 141 6.00 -10.12 -12.31
CA PHE A 141 4.76 -10.89 -12.19
C PHE A 141 4.90 -12.36 -12.64
N ASN A 142 5.97 -12.71 -13.35
CA ASN A 142 6.26 -14.08 -13.80
C ASN A 142 6.88 -14.95 -12.70
N ILE A 143 6.22 -15.04 -11.53
CA ILE A 143 6.61 -15.91 -10.42
C ILE A 143 5.87 -17.25 -10.48
N SER A 144 6.57 -18.32 -10.11
CA SER A 144 5.92 -19.63 -9.94
C SER A 144 4.89 -19.56 -8.82
N GLY A 145 3.66 -20.02 -9.09
CA GLY A 145 2.57 -19.98 -8.12
C GLY A 145 1.93 -18.60 -7.95
N ALA A 146 2.14 -17.64 -8.87
CA ALA A 146 1.56 -16.29 -8.81
C ALA A 146 0.05 -16.27 -8.49
N GLY A 147 -0.71 -17.24 -8.99
CA GLY A 147 -2.15 -17.34 -8.72
C GLY A 147 -2.54 -17.71 -7.28
N GLN A 148 -1.58 -18.02 -6.41
CA GLN A 148 -1.81 -18.36 -5.00
C GLN A 148 -1.61 -17.17 -4.05
N VAL A 149 -1.05 -16.06 -4.55
CA VAL A 149 -0.74 -14.91 -3.71
C VAL A 149 -1.62 -13.73 -4.09
N PRO A 150 -2.39 -13.15 -3.16
CA PRO A 150 -3.09 -11.91 -3.43
C PRO A 150 -2.07 -10.78 -3.67
N MET A 151 -2.25 -10.06 -4.78
CA MET A 151 -1.48 -8.85 -5.06
C MET A 151 -2.07 -7.62 -4.37
N HIS A 152 -3.39 -7.62 -4.18
CA HIS A 152 -4.13 -6.51 -3.62
C HIS A 152 -5.26 -7.09 -2.79
N GLY A 153 -5.49 -6.53 -1.59
CA GLY A 153 -6.42 -7.11 -0.63
C GLY A 153 -7.13 -6.06 0.21
N GLY A 154 -8.11 -6.50 1.01
CA GLY A 154 -8.67 -5.67 2.07
C GLY A 154 -7.58 -5.35 3.07
N ASN A 155 -7.42 -4.06 3.39
CA ASN A 155 -6.38 -3.63 4.30
C ASN A 155 -6.80 -2.35 5.04
N GLN A 156 -6.41 -2.28 6.31
CA GLN A 156 -6.61 -1.08 7.15
C GLN A 156 -5.50 -0.04 6.94
N TRP A 157 -4.54 -0.37 6.07
CA TRP A 157 -3.47 0.50 5.59
C TRP A 157 -3.35 0.45 4.07
N ILE A 158 -2.54 1.33 3.49
CA ILE A 158 -2.28 1.40 2.03
C ILE A 158 -1.52 0.18 1.49
N ASP A 159 -0.84 -0.58 2.33
CA ASP A 159 -0.14 -1.83 2.01
C ASP A 159 0.10 -2.69 3.26
N ALA A 160 0.47 -3.95 3.04
CA ALA A 160 0.77 -4.90 4.11
C ALA A 160 1.85 -5.89 3.68
N TRP A 161 2.66 -6.35 4.63
CA TRP A 161 3.72 -7.36 4.41
C TRP A 161 3.42 -8.67 5.16
N PRO A 162 2.41 -9.44 4.73
CA PRO A 162 2.00 -10.63 5.47
C PRO A 162 3.10 -11.69 5.50
N MET A 163 3.38 -12.21 6.69
CA MET A 163 4.24 -13.37 6.91
C MET A 163 3.43 -14.57 7.35
N VAL A 164 3.94 -15.78 7.08
CA VAL A 164 3.32 -17.03 7.58
C VAL A 164 3.40 -17.17 9.10
N THR A 165 4.26 -16.39 9.74
CA THR A 165 4.45 -16.31 11.18
C THR A 165 3.65 -15.20 11.84
N ASP A 166 2.88 -14.44 11.05
CA ASP A 166 2.00 -13.42 11.60
C ASP A 166 0.93 -14.07 12.48
N ASP A 167 0.68 -13.44 13.62
CA ASP A 167 -0.43 -13.84 14.49
C ASP A 167 -1.77 -13.58 13.79
N ILE A 168 -2.74 -14.45 14.05
CA ILE A 168 -4.11 -14.22 13.60
C ILE A 168 -4.73 -13.08 14.40
N PRO A 169 -5.63 -12.27 13.81
CA PRO A 169 -6.44 -11.34 14.57
C PRO A 169 -7.25 -12.06 15.67
N LEU A 170 -7.15 -11.58 16.90
CA LEU A 170 -7.90 -11.99 18.09
C LEU A 170 -9.37 -11.55 18.02
N PHE A 171 -9.66 -10.47 17.31
CA PHE A 171 -11.02 -9.99 17.07
C PHE A 171 -11.17 -9.28 15.72
N GLU A 172 -12.42 -9.18 15.26
CA GLU A 172 -12.75 -8.55 13.99
C GLU A 172 -12.40 -7.05 14.01
N GLY A 173 -11.64 -6.59 13.01
CA GLY A 173 -11.19 -5.21 12.93
C GLY A 173 -10.03 -4.85 13.86
N GLU A 174 -9.37 -5.85 14.46
CA GLU A 174 -8.09 -5.63 15.14
C GLU A 174 -7.05 -5.03 14.18
N SER A 175 -6.36 -4.00 14.66
CA SER A 175 -5.21 -3.38 14.01
C SER A 175 -3.96 -3.70 14.84
N SER A 176 -2.83 -3.90 14.18
CA SER A 176 -1.53 -4.09 14.84
C SER A 176 -0.82 -2.74 15.06
N ASP A 177 -0.25 -2.54 16.25
CA ASP A 177 0.26 -1.24 16.74
C ASP A 177 1.66 -0.84 16.23
N SER A 178 2.27 -1.59 15.31
CA SER A 178 3.68 -1.40 14.96
C SER A 178 3.83 -0.68 13.62
N TYR A 179 4.71 0.34 13.57
CA TYR A 179 5.12 1.05 12.33
C TYR A 179 5.82 0.17 11.27
N GLY A 180 5.92 -1.13 11.52
CA GLY A 180 6.32 -2.19 10.58
C GLY A 180 5.50 -3.47 10.79
N GLY A 181 4.30 -3.35 11.38
CA GLY A 181 3.48 -4.47 11.83
C GLY A 181 2.09 -4.51 11.21
N TYR A 182 1.74 -3.63 10.26
CA TYR A 182 0.41 -3.54 9.63
C TYR A 182 0.10 -4.71 8.65
N THR A 183 0.61 -5.91 8.96
CA THR A 183 0.91 -7.01 8.06
C THR A 183 -0.26 -7.93 7.73
N HIS A 184 -1.52 -7.50 7.81
CA HIS A 184 -2.63 -8.43 7.53
C HIS A 184 -3.49 -7.96 6.36
N MET A 185 -3.20 -8.51 5.17
CA MET A 185 -4.26 -8.62 4.16
C MET A 185 -5.31 -9.60 4.68
N VAL A 186 -6.43 -9.07 5.18
CA VAL A 186 -7.53 -9.90 5.65
C VAL A 186 -8.28 -10.44 4.44
N ARG A 187 -8.47 -11.76 4.41
CA ARG A 187 -9.35 -12.39 3.43
C ARG A 187 -10.80 -12.09 3.81
N ILE A 188 -11.37 -11.06 3.18
CA ILE A 188 -12.81 -10.79 3.14
C ILE A 188 -13.55 -11.83 2.28
#